data_AF-A0A0B4ZUG9-F1
#
_entry.id   AF-A0A0B4ZUG9-F1
#
_cell.length_a   1.000
_cell.length_b   1.000
_cell.length_c   1.000
_cell.angle_alpha   90.00
_cell.angle_beta   90.00
_cell.angle_gamma   90.00
#
_symmetry.space_group_name_H-M   'P 1'
#
loop_
_entity.id
_entity.type
_entity.pdbx_description
1 polymer ?
#
loop_
_entity_poly.entity_id
_entity_poly.type
_entity_poly.pdbx_seq_one_letter_code
_entity_poly.pdbx_strand_id
1 'polypeptide(L)'
;MSDTALIFRLAWDVKKLSFDYTPTWGRGNPSRFVDNVTFPQVLADKAYTYRVVVSGRDLGVRPSYAVGSDGSQKVNFLEYNQSYGIADTNTIQVFVIDPDTGADFIIAQWN
;
A
#
# COMPACT_ATOMS: atom_id res chain seq x y z
N MET A 1 19.51 13.10 -3.13
CA MET A 1 18.66 13.92 -4.01
C MET A 1 17.49 14.40 -3.17
N SER A 2 17.12 15.67 -3.20
CA SER A 2 16.00 16.19 -2.41
C SER A 2 14.66 15.93 -3.09
N ASP A 3 13.58 15.88 -2.31
CA ASP A 3 12.23 15.69 -2.84
C ASP A 3 11.85 16.79 -3.85
N THR A 4 12.27 18.04 -3.63
CA THR A 4 12.06 19.14 -4.58
C THR A 4 12.61 18.82 -5.98
N ALA A 5 13.81 18.24 -6.08
CA ALA A 5 14.40 17.87 -7.36
C ALA A 5 13.63 16.73 -8.03
N LEU A 6 13.18 15.74 -7.25
CA LEU A 6 12.34 14.64 -7.74
C LEU A 6 10.98 15.14 -8.24
N ILE A 7 10.34 16.05 -7.49
CA ILE A 7 9.04 16.64 -7.85
C ILE A 7 9.14 17.42 -9.15
N PHE A 8 10.14 18.29 -9.33
CA PHE A 8 10.26 19.05 -10.57
C PHE A 8 10.64 18.17 -11.77
N ARG A 9 11.46 17.14 -11.55
CA ARG A 9 11.74 16.15 -12.59
C ARG A 9 10.47 15.41 -13.01
N LEU A 10 9.71 14.90 -12.04
CA LEU A 10 8.45 14.21 -12.27
C LEU A 10 7.42 15.11 -12.95
N ALA A 11 7.23 16.33 -12.45
CA ALA A 11 6.29 17.30 -13.02
C ALA A 11 6.63 17.68 -14.47
N TRP A 12 7.93 17.75 -14.82
CA TRP A 12 8.34 17.93 -16.20
C TRP A 12 7.94 16.74 -17.08
N ASP A 13 8.10 15.51 -16.59
CA ASP A 13 7.86 14.30 -17.38
C ASP A 13 6.35 14.01 -17.54
N VAL A 14 5.55 14.12 -16.47
CA VAL A 14 4.12 13.71 -16.48
C VAL A 14 3.12 14.87 -16.54
N LYS A 15 3.58 16.11 -16.36
CA LYS A 15 2.81 17.38 -16.36
C LYS A 15 1.77 17.54 -15.26
N LYS A 16 0.91 16.55 -15.04
CA LYS A 16 -0.14 16.56 -14.01
C LYS A 16 -0.19 15.21 -13.30
N LEU A 17 -0.11 15.25 -11.97
CA LEU A 17 -0.19 14.07 -11.12
C LEU A 17 -0.88 14.45 -9.81
N SER A 18 -1.64 13.53 -9.24
CA SER A 18 -2.29 13.69 -7.94
C SER A 18 -2.41 12.32 -7.28
N PHE A 19 -1.95 12.21 -6.05
CA PHE A 19 -2.00 11.00 -5.23
C PHE A 19 -2.01 11.39 -3.76
N ASP A 20 -2.50 10.47 -2.94
CA ASP A 20 -2.43 10.50 -1.48
C ASP A 20 -2.26 9.06 -0.99
N TYR A 21 -1.02 8.74 -0.60
CA TYR A 21 -0.63 7.45 -0.02
C TYR A 21 -0.51 7.51 1.51
N THR A 22 -1.17 8.48 2.18
CA THR A 22 -1.22 8.53 3.64
C THR A 22 -1.88 7.26 4.19
N PRO A 23 -1.16 6.42 4.95
CA PRO A 23 -1.69 5.12 5.36
C PRO A 23 -2.74 5.28 6.46
N THR A 24 -3.98 4.91 6.17
CA THR A 24 -5.06 4.85 7.15
C THR A 24 -5.25 3.41 7.62
N TRP A 25 -4.78 3.08 8.82
CA TRP A 25 -4.80 1.72 9.37
C TRP A 25 -6.14 1.36 10.01
N GLY A 26 -6.77 0.31 9.51
CA GLY A 26 -8.02 -0.24 10.04
C GLY A 26 -7.74 -1.33 11.06
N ARG A 27 -8.19 -1.12 12.30
CA ARG A 27 -8.13 -2.14 13.36
C ARG A 27 -9.31 -3.11 13.26
N GLY A 28 -9.03 -4.37 13.58
CA GLY A 28 -10.00 -5.45 13.64
C GLY A 28 -10.68 -5.60 14.99
N ASN A 29 -11.20 -6.81 15.22
CA ASN A 29 -11.75 -7.24 16.51
C ASN A 29 -11.02 -8.51 17.01
N PRO A 30 -10.30 -8.46 18.14
CA PRO A 30 -10.12 -7.32 19.04
C PRO A 30 -9.23 -6.22 18.43
N SER A 31 -9.33 -4.99 18.95
CA SER A 31 -8.67 -3.80 18.40
C SER A 31 -7.15 -3.86 18.37
N ARG A 32 -6.51 -4.80 19.09
CA ARG A 32 -5.07 -5.09 19.03
C ARG A 32 -4.60 -5.74 17.72
N PHE A 33 -5.50 -6.00 16.78
CA PHE A 33 -5.17 -6.47 15.44
C PHE A 33 -5.39 -5.36 14.42
N VAL A 34 -4.49 -5.30 13.45
CA VAL A 34 -4.59 -4.46 12.26
C VAL A 34 -5.06 -5.35 11.12
N ASP A 35 -6.23 -5.04 10.56
CA ASP A 35 -6.88 -5.85 9.54
C ASP A 35 -6.64 -5.33 8.13
N ASN A 36 -6.39 -4.03 7.98
CA ASN A 36 -6.19 -3.42 6.68
C ASN A 36 -5.44 -2.09 6.76
N VAL A 37 -4.99 -1.62 5.60
CA VAL A 37 -4.58 -0.22 5.37
C VAL A 37 -5.34 0.31 4.16
N THR A 38 -5.76 1.57 4.22
CA THR A 38 -6.42 2.28 3.11
C THR A 38 -5.61 3.49 2.71
N PHE A 39 -5.42 3.67 1.41
CA PHE A 39 -4.79 4.85 0.80
C PHE A 39 -5.89 5.72 0.18
N PRO A 40 -6.00 7.02 0.53
CA PRO A 40 -7.10 7.87 0.08
C PRO A 40 -7.15 8.09 -1.43
N GLN A 41 -6.00 8.17 -2.11
CA GLN A 41 -5.95 8.38 -3.55
C GLN A 41 -4.72 7.69 -4.17
N VAL A 42 -4.91 6.51 -4.74
CA VAL A 42 -3.83 5.76 -5.41
C VAL A 42 -3.63 6.20 -6.86
N LEU A 43 -2.48 5.86 -7.42
CA LEU A 43 -2.29 5.86 -8.88
C LEU A 43 -3.13 4.75 -9.52
N ALA A 44 -3.79 5.07 -10.63
CA ALA A 44 -4.71 4.18 -11.33
C ALA A 44 -4.38 4.03 -12.83
N ASP A 45 -3.19 4.44 -13.25
CA ASP A 45 -2.69 4.29 -14.63
C ASP A 45 -2.32 2.84 -14.97
N LYS A 46 -2.07 2.00 -13.95
CA LYS A 46 -1.75 0.58 -14.10
C LYS A 46 -2.52 -0.29 -13.11
N ALA A 47 -2.54 -1.59 -13.37
CA ALA A 47 -3.09 -2.59 -12.46
C ALA A 47 -2.07 -2.97 -11.36
N TYR A 48 -1.75 -2.01 -10.49
CA TYR A 48 -0.84 -2.23 -9.36
C TYR A 48 -1.34 -3.33 -8.42
N THR A 49 -0.41 -4.12 -7.89
CA THR A 49 -0.65 -5.13 -6.85
C THR A 49 0.14 -4.82 -5.59
N TYR A 50 -0.15 -5.52 -4.49
CA TYR A 50 0.52 -5.27 -3.21
C TYR A 50 1.15 -6.54 -2.63
N ARG A 51 2.39 -6.38 -2.13
CA ARG A 51 3.07 -7.37 -1.27
C ARG A 51 2.96 -6.92 0.19
N VAL A 52 2.72 -7.89 1.08
CA VAL A 52 2.66 -7.65 2.53
C VAL A 52 3.73 -8.48 3.22
N VAL A 53 4.56 -7.82 4.04
CA VAL A 53 5.60 -8.45 4.85
C VAL A 53 5.32 -8.16 6.32
N VAL A 54 5.37 -9.18 7.17
CA VAL A 54 5.09 -9.08 8.60
C VAL A 54 6.28 -9.57 9.40
N SER A 55 6.93 -8.68 10.16
CA SER A 55 8.11 -9.00 10.97
C SER A 55 9.19 -9.76 10.19
N GLY A 56 9.42 -9.37 8.93
CA GLY A 56 10.37 -10.01 8.00
C GLY A 56 9.85 -11.24 7.26
N ARG A 57 8.65 -11.75 7.59
CA ARG A 57 7.99 -12.84 6.86
C ARG A 57 7.18 -12.28 5.70
N ASP A 58 7.56 -12.64 4.48
CA ASP A 58 6.80 -12.32 3.27
C ASP A 58 5.51 -13.17 3.19
N LEU A 59 4.35 -12.52 3.09
CA LEU A 59 3.05 -13.15 2.91
C LEU A 59 2.65 -13.24 1.43
N GLY A 60 3.47 -12.72 0.53
CA GLY A 60 3.30 -12.76 -0.91
C GLY A 60 2.51 -11.59 -1.47
N VAL A 61 2.20 -11.70 -2.76
CA VAL A 61 1.43 -10.72 -3.54
C VAL A 61 -0.02 -11.22 -3.69
N ARG A 62 -0.99 -10.31 -3.58
CA ARG A 62 -2.39 -10.58 -3.91
C ARG A 62 -2.90 -9.57 -4.94
N PRO A 63 -3.92 -9.93 -5.74
CA PRO A 63 -4.67 -8.96 -6.54
C PRO A 63 -5.22 -7.86 -5.64
N SER A 64 -5.16 -6.61 -6.10
CA SER A 64 -5.74 -5.47 -5.40
C SER A 64 -7.27 -5.47 -5.57
N TYR A 65 -8.00 -4.91 -4.60
CA TYR A 65 -9.39 -4.51 -4.85
C TYR A 65 -9.46 -3.42 -5.93
N ALA A 66 -10.63 -3.26 -6.53
CA ALA A 66 -10.88 -2.13 -7.40
C ALA A 66 -10.66 -0.80 -6.65
N VAL A 67 -10.13 0.20 -7.37
CA VAL A 67 -10.04 1.57 -6.87
C VAL A 67 -11.47 2.11 -6.68
N GLY A 68 -11.75 2.68 -5.51
CA GLY A 68 -13.02 3.30 -5.19
C GLY A 68 -13.32 4.50 -6.10
N SER A 69 -14.59 4.89 -6.20
CA SER A 69 -14.98 6.08 -6.98
C SER A 69 -14.39 7.38 -6.44
N ASP A 70 -13.95 7.37 -5.18
CA ASP A 70 -13.23 8.46 -4.51
C ASP A 70 -11.70 8.42 -4.72
N GLY A 71 -11.19 7.42 -5.46
CA GLY A 71 -9.76 7.20 -5.68
C GLY A 71 -9.09 6.33 -4.62
N SER A 72 -9.81 5.94 -3.57
CA SER A 72 -9.22 5.17 -2.48
C SER A 72 -8.97 3.71 -2.85
N GLN A 73 -7.99 3.09 -2.21
CA GLN A 73 -7.77 1.66 -2.35
C GLN A 73 -7.34 1.05 -1.01
N LYS A 74 -7.98 -0.07 -0.67
CA LYS A 74 -7.73 -0.82 0.56
C LYS A 74 -6.88 -2.04 0.28
N VAL A 75 -5.96 -2.35 1.19
CA VAL A 75 -5.24 -3.63 1.26
C VAL A 75 -5.74 -4.38 2.49
N ASN A 76 -6.42 -5.50 2.29
CA ASN A 76 -7.01 -6.30 3.37
C ASN A 76 -6.06 -7.43 3.79
N PHE A 77 -5.44 -7.29 4.96
CA PHE A 77 -4.42 -8.23 5.45
C PHE A 77 -4.97 -9.63 5.74
N LEU A 78 -6.29 -9.77 5.93
CA LEU A 78 -6.93 -11.07 6.10
C LEU A 78 -6.71 -11.96 4.87
N GLU A 79 -6.59 -11.41 3.66
CA GLU A 79 -6.33 -12.18 2.44
C GLU A 79 -4.88 -12.68 2.31
N TYR A 80 -3.98 -12.06 3.07
CA TYR A 80 -2.57 -12.42 3.14
C TYR A 80 -2.29 -13.35 4.31
N ASN A 81 -3.01 -13.17 5.42
CA ASN A 81 -2.73 -13.81 6.70
C ASN A 81 -3.83 -14.80 7.13
N GLN A 82 -4.26 -15.66 6.19
CA GLN A 82 -5.16 -16.79 6.46
C GLN A 82 -6.48 -16.39 7.16
N SER A 83 -7.08 -15.28 6.73
CA SER A 83 -8.32 -14.71 7.29
C SER A 83 -8.18 -14.12 8.70
N TYR A 84 -6.96 -13.85 9.18
CA TYR A 84 -6.70 -13.17 10.45
C TYR A 84 -6.08 -11.79 10.24
N GLY A 85 -6.42 -10.84 11.11
CA GLY A 85 -5.66 -9.60 11.26
C GLY A 85 -4.24 -9.86 11.76
N ILE A 86 -3.39 -8.83 11.70
CA ILE A 86 -2.00 -8.88 12.18
C ILE A 86 -1.92 -8.22 13.54
N ALA A 87 -1.35 -8.88 14.56
CA ALA A 87 -1.22 -8.26 15.88
C ALA A 87 -0.35 -7.00 15.79
N ASP A 88 -0.80 -5.91 16.42
CA ASP A 88 -0.21 -4.57 16.32
C ASP A 88 1.18 -4.43 16.96
N THR A 89 1.65 -5.48 17.63
CA THR A 89 3.03 -5.63 18.09
C THR A 89 4.01 -6.06 17.00
N ASN A 90 3.52 -6.41 15.79
CA ASN A 90 4.36 -6.77 14.67
C ASN A 90 4.64 -5.57 13.76
N THR A 91 5.83 -5.53 13.18
CA THR A 91 6.10 -4.64 12.06
C THR A 91 5.33 -5.13 10.82
N ILE A 92 4.60 -4.24 10.16
CA ILE A 92 3.89 -4.53 8.89
C ILE A 92 4.47 -3.62 7.82
N GLN A 93 4.93 -4.19 6.71
CA GLN A 93 5.39 -3.44 5.55
C GLN A 93 4.49 -3.77 4.36
N VAL A 94 4.04 -2.74 3.66
CA VAL A 94 3.26 -2.87 2.43
C VAL A 94 4.07 -2.29 1.29
N PHE A 95 4.22 -3.06 0.22
CA PHE A 95 4.90 -2.65 -1.00
C PHE A 95 3.89 -2.61 -2.14
N VAL A 96 3.97 -1.59 -2.99
CA VAL A 96 3.29 -1.56 -4.28
C VAL A 96 4.21 -2.22 -5.32
N ILE A 97 3.62 -3.03 -6.20
CA ILE A 97 4.32 -3.74 -7.27
C ILE A 97 3.93 -3.12 -8.61
N ASP A 98 4.92 -2.60 -9.35
CA ASP A 98 4.72 -2.14 -10.73
C ASP A 98 4.53 -3.36 -11.65
N PRO A 99 3.36 -3.53 -12.30
CA PRO A 99 3.09 -4.71 -13.13
C PRO A 99 4.02 -4.81 -14.36
N ASP A 100 4.61 -3.71 -14.82
CA ASP A 100 5.45 -3.71 -16.03
C ASP A 100 6.87 -4.22 -15.74
N THR A 101 7.36 -4.03 -14.51
CA THR A 101 8.76 -4.30 -14.15
C THR A 101 8.91 -5.34 -13.04
N GLY A 102 7.87 -5.60 -12.26
CA GLY A 102 7.92 -6.41 -11.05
C GLY A 102 8.68 -5.74 -9.89
N ALA A 103 8.98 -4.45 -9.99
CA ALA A 103 9.67 -3.72 -8.94
C ALA A 103 8.75 -3.44 -7.74
N ASP A 104 9.32 -3.57 -6.54
CA ASP A 104 8.68 -3.34 -5.26
C ASP A 104 9.08 -1.98 -4.68
N PHE A 105 8.10 -1.15 -4.29
CA PHE A 105 8.33 0.12 -3.59
C PHE A 105 7.55 0.14 -2.27
N ILE A 106 8.22 0.44 -1.16
CA ILE A 106 7.55 0.55 0.14
C ILE A 106 6.62 1.76 0.15
N ILE A 107 5.37 1.55 0.57
CA ILE A 107 4.33 2.59 0.58
C ILE A 107 3.61 2.73 1.93
N ALA A 108 3.75 1.76 2.83
CA ALA A 108 3.31 1.90 4.22
C ALA A 108 4.15 1.03 5.16
N GLN A 109 4.36 1.53 6.38
CA GLN A 109 4.97 0.75 7.46
C GLN A 109 4.25 1.03 8.80
N TRP A 110 3.84 -0.04 9.48
CA TRP A 110 3.40 -0.06 10.88
C TRP A 110 4.54 -0.60 11.74
N ASN A 111 4.79 0.00 12.91
CA ASN A 111 5.76 -0.45 13.91
C ASN A 111 5.17 -0.39 15.31
#